data_AF-A0A068N1J9-F1
#
_entry.id   AF-A0A068N1J9-F1
#
_cell.length_a   1.000
_cell.length_b   1.000
_cell.length_c   1.000
_cell.angle_alpha   90.00
_cell.angle_beta   90.00
_cell.angle_gamma   90.00
#
_symmetry.space_group_name_H-M   'P 1'
#
loop_
_entity.id
_entity.type
_entity.pdbx_description
1 polymer ?
#
loop_
_entity_poly.entity_id
_entity_poly.type
_entity_poly.pdbx_seq_one_letter_code
_entity_poly.pdbx_strand_id
1 'polypeptide(L)'
;MVVFLVIGILSAMTWPVLIRQVAKAKETEGIKMLSNVGYLQQAYFFEHQQFAPDYSSLGVNPNGNYFDLLPLNTPVGGNYSTSQAVTRSGGLDASRNYSQGVYYNNGSYEIILCQSSTPGGAVSAPSSSLGSCSGGVQIN
;
A
#
# COMPACT_ATOMS: atom_id res chain seq x y z
N MET A 1 35.38 29.91 -14.12
CA MET A 1 35.31 28.87 -15.18
C MET A 1 35.45 27.45 -14.61
N VAL A 2 36.41 27.19 -13.71
CA VAL A 2 36.57 25.86 -13.09
C VAL A 2 35.35 25.39 -12.27
N VAL A 3 34.67 26.32 -11.59
CA VAL A 3 33.50 26.02 -10.75
C VAL A 3 32.35 25.42 -11.57
N PHE A 4 32.08 25.96 -12.76
CA PHE A 4 31.04 25.44 -13.66
C PHE A 4 31.36 24.04 -14.17
N LEU A 5 32.65 23.75 -14.40
CA LEU A 5 33.12 22.44 -14.84
C LEU A 5 32.96 21.40 -13.72
N VAL A 6 33.29 21.77 -12.49
CA VAL A 6 33.13 20.90 -11.32
C VAL A 6 31.65 20.61 -11.04
N ILE A 7 30.77 21.62 -11.06
CA ILE A 7 29.32 21.41 -10.88
C ILE A 7 28.74 20.51 -11.97
N GLY A 8 29.20 20.65 -13.22
CA GLY A 8 28.76 19.82 -14.33
C GLY A 8 29.06 18.33 -14.13
N ILE A 9 30.26 18.00 -13.67
CA ILE A 9 30.66 16.60 -13.43
C ILE A 9 29.93 16.01 -12.23
N LEU A 10 29.78 16.76 -11.13
CA LEU A 10 29.08 16.27 -9.94
C LEU A 10 27.59 16.03 -10.22
N SER A 11 26.94 16.92 -10.98
CA SER A 11 25.51 16.79 -11.32
C SER A 11 25.22 15.58 -12.21
N ALA A 12 26.16 15.26 -13.11
CA ALA A 12 26.02 14.10 -13.99
C ALA A 12 26.07 12.77 -13.22
N MET A 13 26.80 12.71 -12.11
CA MET A 13 26.93 11.49 -11.30
C MET A 13 25.70 11.19 -10.44
N THR A 14 24.96 12.22 -10.01
CA THR A 14 23.85 12.07 -9.05
C THR A 14 22.50 11.77 -9.71
N TRP A 15 22.32 12.14 -10.98
CA TRP A 15 21.05 11.99 -11.71
C TRP A 15 20.46 10.56 -11.70
N PRO A 16 21.23 9.48 -11.93
CA PRO A 16 20.65 8.14 -12.01
C PRO A 16 20.06 7.66 -10.68
N VAL A 17 20.66 8.10 -9.57
CA VAL A 17 20.23 7.72 -8.22
C VAL A 17 18.94 8.44 -7.83
N LEU A 18 18.80 9.71 -8.22
CA LEU A 18 17.61 10.51 -7.92
C LEU A 18 16.34 9.93 -8.56
N ILE A 19 16.40 9.46 -9.81
CA ILE A 19 15.23 8.86 -10.49
C ILE A 19 14.74 7.61 -9.74
N ARG A 20 15.67 6.74 -9.30
CA ARG A 20 15.32 5.53 -8.54
C ARG A 20 14.74 5.85 -7.18
N GLN A 21 15.23 6.91 -6.53
CA GLN A 21 14.70 7.38 -5.25
C GLN A 21 13.27 7.93 -5.39
N VAL A 22 12.97 8.67 -6.46
CA VAL A 22 11.61 9.17 -6.72
C VAL A 22 10.63 8.02 -6.94
N ALA A 23 11.01 7.01 -7.74
CA ALA A 23 10.16 5.83 -7.96
C ALA A 23 9.83 5.10 -6.64
N LYS A 24 10.85 4.87 -5.80
CA LYS A 24 10.66 4.27 -4.48
C LYS A 24 9.77 5.13 -3.58
N ALA A 25 9.96 6.45 -3.59
CA ALA A 25 9.15 7.36 -2.79
C ALA A 25 7.66 7.29 -3.17
N LYS A 26 7.33 7.19 -4.46
CA LYS A 26 5.96 6.97 -4.92
C LYS A 26 5.38 5.68 -4.33
N GLU A 27 6.08 4.56 -4.45
CA GLU A 27 5.62 3.26 -3.90
C GLU A 27 5.43 3.33 -2.38
N THR A 28 6.26 4.08 -1.66
CA THR A 28 6.09 4.25 -0.21
C THR A 28 4.81 5.01 0.16
N GLU A 29 4.22 5.83 -0.73
CA GLU A 29 2.92 6.46 -0.45
C GLU A 29 1.84 5.40 -0.31
N GLY A 30 1.69 4.52 -1.31
CA GLY A 30 0.68 3.45 -1.29
C GLY A 30 0.84 2.51 -0.11
N ILE A 31 2.08 2.10 0.20
CA ILE A 31 2.36 1.23 1.35
C ILE A 31 2.04 1.94 2.68
N LYS A 32 2.35 3.24 2.81
CA LYS A 32 2.03 4.01 4.03
C LYS A 32 0.52 4.20 4.19
N MET A 33 -0.20 4.48 3.11
CA MET A 33 -1.66 4.60 3.14
C MET A 33 -2.30 3.29 3.62
N LEU A 34 -1.89 2.16 3.05
CA LEU A 34 -2.33 0.84 3.49
C LEU A 34 -1.98 0.60 4.97
N SER A 35 -0.72 0.79 5.35
CA SER A 35 -0.27 0.57 6.73
C SER A 35 -1.08 1.40 7.73
N ASN A 36 -1.36 2.66 7.42
CA ASN A 36 -2.21 3.53 8.24
C ASN A 36 -3.63 2.97 8.38
N VAL A 37 -4.24 2.55 7.27
CA VAL A 37 -5.55 1.87 7.29
C VAL A 37 -5.49 0.61 8.15
N GLY A 38 -4.43 -0.20 8.05
CA GLY A 38 -4.28 -1.42 8.81
C GLY A 38 -4.24 -1.19 10.33
N TYR A 39 -3.49 -0.17 10.78
CA TYR A 39 -3.46 0.22 12.20
C TYR A 39 -4.82 0.75 12.67
N LEU A 40 -5.49 1.58 11.86
CA LEU A 40 -6.80 2.11 12.21
C LEU A 40 -7.87 1.01 12.26
N GLN A 41 -7.81 0.03 11.37
CA GLN A 41 -8.68 -1.15 11.40
C GLN A 41 -8.47 -1.98 12.68
N GLN A 42 -7.23 -2.13 13.15
CA GLN A 42 -6.95 -2.82 14.42
C GLN A 42 -7.49 -2.03 15.61
N ALA A 43 -7.27 -0.72 15.65
CA ALA A 43 -7.81 0.14 16.71
C ALA A 43 -9.34 0.13 16.73
N TYR A 44 -9.98 0.26 15.58
CA TYR A 44 -11.44 0.20 15.46
C TYR A 44 -11.99 -1.15 15.89
N PHE A 45 -11.33 -2.26 15.50
CA PHE A 45 -11.69 -3.61 15.95
C PHE A 45 -11.54 -3.76 17.47
N PHE A 46 -10.50 -3.18 18.06
CA PHE A 46 -10.30 -3.22 19.50
C PHE A 46 -11.44 -2.51 20.27
N GLU A 47 -11.96 -1.41 19.71
CA GLU A 47 -13.05 -0.64 20.33
C GLU A 47 -14.44 -1.25 20.09
N HIS A 48 -14.72 -1.75 18.88
CA HIS A 48 -16.06 -2.15 18.45
C HIS A 48 -16.24 -3.66 18.27
N GLN A 49 -15.17 -4.45 18.44
CA GLN A 49 -15.13 -5.90 18.20
C GLN A 49 -15.50 -6.31 16.76
N GLN A 50 -15.42 -5.37 15.82
CA GLN A 50 -15.70 -5.57 14.40
C GLN A 50 -14.82 -4.65 13.55
N PHE A 51 -14.50 -5.04 12.32
CA PHE A 51 -13.77 -4.18 11.39
C PHE A 51 -14.66 -3.07 10.84
N ALA A 52 -14.06 -1.92 10.51
CA ALA A 52 -14.79 -0.77 9.97
C ALA A 52 -15.22 -1.03 8.53
N PRO A 53 -16.50 -0.79 8.17
CA PRO A 53 -17.03 -1.10 6.84
C PRO A 53 -16.52 -0.18 5.72
N ASP A 54 -16.05 1.00 6.08
CA ASP A 54 -15.67 2.05 5.14
C ASP A 54 -14.59 2.98 5.71
N TYR A 55 -13.92 3.72 4.82
CA TYR A 55 -12.86 4.65 5.23
C TYR A 55 -13.38 5.88 5.99
N SER A 56 -14.66 6.23 5.87
CA SER A 56 -15.23 7.37 6.59
C SER A 56 -15.36 7.07 8.09
N SER A 57 -15.70 5.83 8.43
CA SER A 57 -15.69 5.30 9.81
C SER A 57 -14.28 5.29 10.42
N LEU A 58 -13.23 5.16 9.60
CA LEU A 58 -11.84 5.26 10.03
C LEU A 58 -11.28 6.69 10.00
N GLY A 59 -12.01 7.67 9.45
CA GLY A 59 -11.51 9.03 9.24
C GLY A 59 -10.38 9.13 8.21
N VAL A 60 -10.29 8.20 7.25
CA VAL A 60 -9.22 8.16 6.23
C VAL A 60 -9.72 8.73 4.91
N ASN A 61 -8.90 9.55 4.25
CA ASN A 61 -9.14 9.95 2.86
C ASN A 61 -8.62 8.85 1.92
N PRO A 62 -9.48 8.26 1.06
CA PRO A 62 -9.04 7.21 0.13
C PRO A 62 -8.18 7.74 -1.02
N ASN A 63 -8.17 9.04 -1.31
CA ASN A 63 -7.46 9.60 -2.46
C ASN A 63 -6.07 10.10 -2.06
N GLY A 64 -5.06 9.66 -2.79
CA GLY A 64 -3.68 10.12 -2.65
C GLY A 64 -3.18 10.84 -3.90
N ASN A 65 -1.89 11.13 -3.94
CA ASN A 65 -1.27 11.79 -5.10
C ASN A 65 -0.91 10.79 -6.19
N TYR A 66 -0.29 9.66 -5.83
CA TYR A 66 0.09 8.60 -6.77
C TYR A 66 -0.76 7.34 -6.62
N PHE A 67 -1.38 7.14 -5.46
CA PHE A 67 -2.20 5.97 -5.15
C PHE A 67 -3.57 6.36 -4.63
N ASP A 68 -4.58 5.62 -5.05
CA ASP A 68 -5.94 5.71 -4.52
C ASP A 68 -6.33 4.38 -3.87
N LEU A 69 -7.12 4.47 -2.79
CA LEU A 69 -7.63 3.32 -2.07
C LEU A 69 -8.97 2.88 -2.66
N LEU A 70 -9.04 1.61 -3.04
CA LEU A 70 -10.31 0.98 -3.41
C LEU A 70 -11.15 0.72 -2.15
N PRO A 71 -12.49 0.61 -2.27
CA PRO A 71 -13.37 0.31 -1.16
C PRO A 71 -12.89 -0.88 -0.34
N LEU A 72 -13.03 -0.76 0.98
CA LEU A 72 -12.70 -1.84 1.91
C LEU A 72 -13.56 -3.07 1.62
N ASN A 73 -12.96 -4.24 1.80
CA ASN A 73 -13.69 -5.50 1.84
C ASN A 73 -13.61 -6.08 3.26
N THR A 74 -14.67 -5.79 4.01
CA THR A 74 -14.86 -6.17 5.41
C THR A 74 -16.20 -6.89 5.53
N PRO A 75 -16.19 -8.22 5.58
CA PRO A 75 -17.43 -8.97 5.81
C PRO A 75 -17.99 -8.61 7.17
N VAL A 76 -19.30 -8.42 7.24
CA VAL A 76 -20.00 -8.19 8.51
C VAL A 76 -19.82 -9.42 9.40
N GLY A 77 -19.30 -9.21 10.62
CA GLY A 77 -18.96 -10.31 11.54
C GLY A 77 -17.76 -11.17 11.09
N GLY A 78 -17.00 -10.72 10.09
CA GLY A 78 -15.78 -11.36 9.63
C GLY A 78 -14.59 -11.03 10.53
N ASN A 79 -13.64 -11.96 10.58
CA ASN A 79 -12.37 -11.82 11.29
C ASN A 79 -11.28 -11.18 10.43
N TYR A 80 -11.65 -10.46 9.36
CA TYR A 80 -10.69 -9.83 8.47
C TYR A 80 -11.21 -8.57 7.80
N SER A 81 -10.26 -7.75 7.36
CA SER A 81 -10.46 -6.57 6.53
C SER A 81 -9.40 -6.56 5.44
N THR A 82 -9.79 -6.43 4.18
CA THR A 82 -8.82 -6.17 3.10
C THR A 82 -8.97 -4.78 2.52
N SER A 83 -7.84 -4.18 2.19
CA SER A 83 -7.70 -2.88 1.54
C SER A 83 -6.78 -3.00 0.33
N GLN A 84 -6.96 -2.13 -0.64
CA GLN A 84 -6.18 -2.12 -1.88
C GLN A 84 -5.79 -0.69 -2.23
N ALA A 85 -4.51 -0.49 -2.55
CA ALA A 85 -3.97 0.75 -3.09
C ALA A 85 -3.63 0.52 -4.56
N VAL A 86 -4.32 1.24 -5.44
CA VAL A 86 -4.12 1.19 -6.88
C VAL A 86 -3.42 2.45 -7.35
N THR A 87 -2.48 2.30 -8.27
CA THR A 87 -1.78 3.43 -8.87
C THR A 87 -2.75 4.25 -9.70
N ARG A 88 -2.76 5.56 -9.49
CA ARG A 88 -3.63 6.50 -10.20
C ARG A 88 -3.26 6.61 -11.69
N SER A 89 -1.99 6.36 -12.03
CA SER A 89 -1.49 6.36 -13.40
C SER A 89 -1.76 5.07 -14.17
N GLY A 90 -2.46 4.08 -13.59
CA GLY A 90 -2.78 2.83 -14.26
C GLY A 90 -1.57 1.99 -14.67
N GLY A 91 -0.40 2.21 -14.07
CA GLY A 91 0.85 1.48 -14.34
C GLY A 91 1.77 2.15 -15.36
N LEU A 92 1.39 3.31 -15.91
CA LEU A 92 2.20 4.07 -16.88
C LEU A 92 3.55 4.54 -16.29
N ASP A 93 3.63 4.71 -14.98
CA ASP A 93 4.85 5.09 -14.25
C ASP A 93 5.69 3.88 -13.78
N ALA A 94 5.40 2.67 -14.28
CA ALA A 94 5.93 1.41 -13.75
C ALA A 94 5.59 1.12 -12.26
N SER A 95 4.69 1.91 -11.65
CA SER A 95 4.18 1.68 -10.30
C SER A 95 3.33 0.40 -10.23
N ARG A 96 3.53 -0.37 -9.16
CA ARG A 96 2.77 -1.59 -8.86
C ARG A 96 1.63 -1.29 -7.91
N ASN A 97 0.58 -2.09 -7.97
CA ASN A 97 -0.52 -2.01 -7.02
C ASN A 97 -0.18 -2.83 -5.78
N TYR A 98 -0.80 -2.45 -4.66
CA TYR A 98 -0.62 -3.11 -3.38
C TYR A 98 -1.97 -3.46 -2.77
N SER A 99 -2.02 -4.54 -2.01
CA SER A 99 -3.19 -4.91 -1.22
C SER A 99 -2.75 -5.37 0.15
N GLN A 100 -3.52 -5.05 1.17
CA GLN A 100 -3.27 -5.48 2.52
C GLN A 100 -4.50 -6.21 3.06
N GLY A 101 -4.25 -7.27 3.81
CA GLY A 101 -5.25 -7.89 4.67
C GLY A 101 -4.84 -7.75 6.13
N VAL A 102 -5.78 -7.36 6.98
CA VAL A 102 -5.68 -7.42 8.44
C VAL A 102 -6.61 -8.52 8.90
N TYR A 103 -6.09 -9.45 9.70
CA TYR A 103 -6.82 -10.59 10.23
C TYR A 103 -6.75 -10.56 11.75
N TYR A 104 -7.83 -10.96 12.40
CA TYR A 104 -7.89 -11.16 13.83
C TYR A 104 -8.17 -12.63 14.14
N ASN A 105 -7.27 -13.29 14.85
CA ASN A 105 -7.43 -14.68 15.22
C ASN A 105 -7.03 -14.90 16.69
N ASN A 106 -7.99 -15.34 17.51
CA ASN A 106 -7.78 -15.69 18.92
C ASN A 106 -6.93 -14.68 19.72
N GLY A 107 -7.23 -13.39 19.60
CA GLY A 107 -6.54 -12.33 20.35
C GLY A 107 -5.26 -11.80 19.70
N SER A 108 -4.87 -12.30 18.53
CA SER A 108 -3.71 -11.82 17.77
C SER A 108 -4.13 -11.20 16.44
N TYR A 109 -3.41 -10.15 16.03
CA TYR A 109 -3.55 -9.54 14.72
C TYR A 109 -2.46 -10.04 13.78
N GLU A 110 -2.84 -10.35 12.55
CA GLU A 110 -1.93 -10.71 11.48
C GLU A 110 -2.14 -9.78 10.29
N ILE A 111 -1.05 -9.38 9.64
CA ILE A 111 -1.09 -8.50 8.47
C ILE A 111 -0.38 -9.19 7.32
N ILE A 112 -1.04 -9.25 6.17
CA ILE A 112 -0.45 -9.72 4.93
C ILE A 112 -0.44 -8.55 3.94
N LEU A 113 0.73 -8.17 3.45
CA LEU A 113 0.88 -7.17 2.39
C LEU A 113 1.25 -7.88 1.08
N CYS A 114 0.53 -7.54 0.03
CA CYS A 114 0.62 -8.13 -1.30
C CYS A 114 1.01 -7.06 -2.32
N GLN A 115 1.88 -7.44 -3.24
CA GLN A 115 2.33 -6.59 -4.34
C GLN A 115 2.01 -7.25 -5.69
N SER A 116 1.54 -6.46 -6.66
CA SER A 116 1.20 -6.97 -8.00
C SER A 116 2.43 -7.47 -8.79
N SER A 117 2.26 -8.56 -9.53
CA SER A 117 3.32 -9.17 -10.37
C SER A 117 3.70 -8.29 -11.57
N THR A 118 2.83 -7.41 -12.01
CA THR A 118 3.06 -6.44 -13.09
C THR A 118 2.69 -5.02 -12.65
N PRO A 119 3.32 -3.96 -13.20
CA PRO A 119 2.88 -2.58 -12.99
C PRO A 119 1.41 -2.39 -13.38
N GLY A 120 0.64 -1.72 -12.54
CA GLY A 120 -0.81 -1.55 -12.70
C GLY A 120 -1.66 -2.85 -12.63
N GLY A 121 -1.04 -4.02 -12.42
CA GLY A 121 -1.75 -5.29 -12.33
C GLY A 121 -2.66 -5.37 -11.09
N ALA A 122 -3.76 -6.10 -11.20
CA ALA A 122 -4.63 -6.34 -10.05
C ALA A 122 -3.93 -7.24 -9.01
N VAL A 123 -4.11 -6.91 -7.73
CA VAL A 123 -3.62 -7.72 -6.61
C VAL A 123 -4.65 -7.72 -5.49
N SER A 124 -4.83 -8.86 -4.83
CA SER A 124 -5.72 -8.97 -3.68
C SER A 124 -5.08 -9.76 -2.56
N ALA A 125 -5.20 -9.24 -1.34
CA ALA A 125 -4.93 -9.98 -0.13
C ALA A 125 -5.95 -11.11 0.05
N PRO A 126 -5.56 -12.22 0.71
CA PRO A 126 -6.44 -13.34 0.96
C PRO A 126 -7.57 -12.98 1.93
N SER A 127 -8.63 -13.79 1.99
CA SER A 127 -9.71 -13.66 2.99
C SER A 127 -9.42 -14.41 4.29
N SER A 128 -8.24 -15.02 4.42
CA SER A 128 -7.80 -15.73 5.61
C SER A 128 -6.32 -15.47 5.88
N SER A 129 -5.93 -15.58 7.14
CA SER A 129 -4.56 -15.34 7.58
C SER A 129 -3.56 -16.41 7.12
N LEU A 130 -4.04 -17.53 6.58
CA LEU A 130 -3.21 -18.60 5.99
C LEU A 130 -3.23 -18.58 4.45
N GLY A 131 -3.94 -17.64 3.84
CA GLY A 131 -4.05 -17.56 2.40
C GLY A 131 -2.81 -16.92 1.76
N SER A 132 -2.75 -16.99 0.43
CA SER A 132 -1.71 -16.33 -0.36
C SER A 132 -2.28 -15.17 -1.16
N CYS A 133 -1.42 -14.21 -1.51
CA CYS A 133 -1.76 -13.11 -2.40
C CYS A 133 -2.25 -13.63 -3.75
N SER A 134 -3.37 -13.08 -4.24
CA SER A 134 -3.86 -13.33 -5.60
C SER A 134 -3.38 -12.24 -6.55
N GLY A 135 -2.88 -12.61 -7.73
CA GLY A 135 -2.35 -11.67 -8.73
C GLY A 135 -0.99 -11.05 -8.38
N GLY A 136 -0.32 -11.57 -7.35
CA GLY A 136 0.88 -10.95 -6.79
C GLY A 136 1.68 -11.85 -5.86
N VAL A 137 2.68 -11.24 -5.22
CA VAL A 137 3.56 -11.89 -4.24
C VAL A 137 3.43 -11.17 -2.90
N GLN A 138 3.52 -11.92 -1.81
CA GLN A 138 3.55 -11.36 -0.46
C GLN A 138 4.89 -10.66 -0.22
N ILE A 139 4.82 -9.44 0.30
CA ILE A 139 5.97 -8.67 0.76
C ILE A 139 5.88 -8.55 2.28
N ASN A 140 6.99 -8.86 2.95
CA ASN A 140 7.12 -8.86 4.40
C ASN A 140 7.64 -7.49 4.87
#